data_AF-A0A3A9JNE5-F1
#
_entry.id   AF-A0A3A9JNE5-F1
#
_cell.length_a   1.000
_cell.length_b   1.000
_cell.length_c   1.000
_cell.angle_alpha   90.00
_cell.angle_beta   90.00
_cell.angle_gamma   90.00
#
_symmetry.space_group_name_H-M   'P 1'
#
loop_
_entity.id
_entity.type
_entity.pdbx_description
1 polymer ?
#
loop_
_entity_poly.entity_id
_entity_poly.type
_entity_poly.pdbx_seq_one_letter_code
_entity_poly.pdbx_strand_id
1 'polypeptide(L)'
;ITSADWNKLPPEVANMEYYGKPLPERLPGEDVLTTQELDFYASNFERTGFTPAINWYRNLSRNWKAGLGVDQTVRVPSLMVSAAHDVVLRPSMADGMDAYVPDLEKHTVADCWHWTPEEKPEELNRLAVSWLRRRFPSK
;
A
#
# COMPACT_ATOMS: atom_id res chain seq x y z
N ILE A 1 -1.34 -18.44 -0.34
CA ILE A 1 -1.93 -18.39 1.02
C ILE A 1 -3.08 -17.40 0.97
N THR A 2 -4.27 -17.74 1.48
CA THR A 2 -5.39 -16.78 1.56
C THR A 2 -5.25 -15.88 2.78
N SER A 3 -5.94 -14.74 2.87
CA SER A 3 -5.93 -13.91 4.09
C SER A 3 -6.44 -14.63 5.33
N ALA A 4 -7.38 -15.56 5.15
CA ALA A 4 -7.88 -16.40 6.23
C ALA A 4 -6.80 -17.35 6.75
N ASP A 5 -5.87 -17.79 5.90
CA ASP A 5 -4.73 -18.60 6.31
C ASP A 5 -3.63 -17.75 6.93
N TRP A 6 -3.44 -16.50 6.47
CA TRP A 6 -2.48 -15.55 7.07
C TRP A 6 -2.75 -15.29 8.55
N ASN A 7 -4.00 -15.07 8.92
CA ASN A 7 -4.38 -14.82 10.32
C ASN A 7 -4.22 -16.05 11.24
N LYS A 8 -3.97 -17.23 10.66
CA LYS A 8 -3.71 -18.48 11.40
C LYS A 8 -2.23 -18.78 11.51
N LEU A 9 -1.35 -18.00 10.85
CA LEU A 9 0.09 -18.18 10.95
C LEU A 9 0.56 -17.86 12.37
N PRO A 10 1.67 -18.47 12.82
CA PRO A 10 2.32 -18.08 14.06
C PRO A 10 2.58 -16.56 14.07
N PRO A 11 2.42 -15.87 15.21
CA PRO A 11 2.57 -14.41 15.30
C PRO A 11 3.88 -13.90 14.70
N GLU A 12 4.96 -14.65 14.86
CA GLU A 12 6.28 -14.27 14.34
C GLU A 12 6.31 -14.20 12.80
N VAL A 13 5.53 -15.05 12.14
CA VAL A 13 5.41 -15.06 10.67
C VAL A 13 4.42 -13.99 10.22
N ALA A 14 3.28 -13.86 10.91
CA ALA A 14 2.25 -12.87 10.60
C ALA A 14 2.73 -11.42 10.81
N ASN A 15 3.61 -11.20 11.79
CA ASN A 15 4.25 -9.91 12.07
C ASN A 15 5.46 -9.63 11.16
N MET A 16 5.77 -10.54 10.23
CA MET A 16 6.95 -10.46 9.38
C MET A 16 8.25 -10.31 10.19
N GLU A 17 8.35 -10.97 11.34
CA GLU A 17 9.55 -10.99 12.19
C GLU A 17 10.63 -11.89 11.58
N TYR A 18 11.12 -11.50 10.41
CA TYR A 18 12.26 -12.13 9.75
C TYR A 18 13.60 -11.55 10.23
N TYR A 19 13.58 -10.49 11.05
CA TYR A 19 14.79 -9.86 11.56
C TYR A 19 15.55 -10.81 12.52
N GLY A 20 16.72 -11.28 12.07
CA GLY A 20 17.58 -12.17 12.86
C GLY A 20 17.19 -13.66 12.82
N LYS A 21 16.22 -14.06 11.99
CA LYS A 21 15.83 -15.47 11.77
C LYS A 21 16.24 -15.93 10.36
N PRO A 22 16.54 -17.23 10.14
CA PRO A 22 16.74 -17.76 8.80
C PRO A 22 15.47 -17.56 7.96
N LEU A 23 15.63 -17.08 6.73
CA LEU A 23 14.53 -17.07 5.77
C LEU A 23 14.14 -18.52 5.44
N PRO A 24 12.83 -18.83 5.28
CA PRO A 24 12.41 -20.14 4.82
C PRO A 24 12.91 -20.38 3.39
N GLU A 25 13.12 -21.66 3.03
CA GLU A 25 13.57 -22.06 1.68
C GLU A 25 12.61 -21.59 0.58
N ARG A 26 11.31 -21.48 0.90
CA ARG A 26 10.29 -20.92 0.03
C ARG A 26 9.40 -19.96 0.83
N LEU A 27 9.26 -18.74 0.33
CA LEU A 27 8.29 -17.79 0.86
C LEU A 27 6.87 -18.18 0.40
N PRO A 28 5.85 -17.98 1.25
CA PRO A 28 4.49 -18.31 0.89
C PRO A 28 3.93 -17.26 -0.10
N GLY A 29 3.21 -17.71 -1.13
CA GLY A 29 2.64 -16.83 -2.17
C GLY A 29 3.18 -17.13 -3.56
N GLU A 30 2.93 -16.20 -4.47
CA GLU A 30 3.47 -16.18 -5.83
C GLU A 30 4.27 -14.89 -6.00
N ASP A 31 5.28 -14.92 -6.86
CA ASP A 31 6.08 -13.74 -7.15
C ASP A 31 5.20 -12.71 -7.87
N VAL A 32 5.15 -11.50 -7.32
CA VAL A 32 4.39 -10.38 -7.90
C VAL A 32 5.12 -9.76 -9.09
N LEU A 33 6.44 -9.93 -9.15
CA LEU A 33 7.30 -9.38 -10.19
C LEU A 33 7.89 -10.50 -11.04
N THR A 34 8.05 -10.23 -12.33
CA THR A 34 8.93 -11.01 -13.20
C THR A 34 10.40 -10.78 -12.84
N THR A 35 11.29 -11.67 -13.30
CA THR A 35 12.75 -11.50 -13.11
C THR A 35 13.24 -10.16 -13.64
N GLN A 36 12.74 -9.71 -14.80
CA GLN A 36 13.17 -8.45 -15.40
C GLN A 36 12.74 -7.23 -14.56
N GLU A 37 11.53 -7.26 -14.00
CA GLU A 37 11.07 -6.18 -13.11
C GLU A 37 11.87 -6.19 -11.81
N LEU A 38 12.14 -7.36 -11.23
CA LEU A 38 12.99 -7.48 -10.05
C LEU A 38 14.40 -6.91 -10.30
N ASP A 39 15.02 -7.23 -11.44
CA ASP A 39 16.33 -6.70 -11.84
C ASP A 39 16.32 -5.16 -11.96
N PHE A 40 15.21 -4.59 -12.44
CA PHE A 40 15.03 -3.14 -12.48
C PHE A 40 15.04 -2.52 -11.08
N TYR A 41 14.33 -3.09 -10.10
CA TYR A 41 14.38 -2.59 -8.73
C TYR A 41 15.76 -2.82 -8.09
N ALA A 42 16.36 -4.00 -8.26
CA ALA A 42 17.66 -4.36 -7.71
C ALA A 42 18.75 -3.39 -8.18
N SER A 43 18.87 -3.15 -9.49
CA SER A 43 19.85 -2.22 -10.06
C SER A 43 19.68 -0.78 -9.56
N ASN A 44 18.46 -0.35 -9.28
CA ASN A 44 18.21 0.97 -8.68
C ASN A 44 18.67 1.03 -7.22
N PHE A 45 18.36 0.02 -6.41
CA PHE A 45 18.79 -0.05 -5.01
C PHE A 45 20.30 -0.29 -4.85
N GLU A 46 20.97 -0.96 -5.79
CA GLU A 46 22.44 -1.06 -5.80
C GLU A 46 23.10 0.32 -5.95
N ARG A 47 22.49 1.21 -6.76
CA ARG A 47 23.00 2.56 -6.98
C ARG A 47 22.71 3.53 -5.83
N THR A 48 21.55 3.42 -5.20
CA THR A 48 21.10 4.38 -4.17
C THR A 48 21.29 3.89 -2.74
N GLY A 49 21.40 2.58 -2.54
CA GLY A 49 21.23 1.93 -1.25
C GLY A 49 19.82 2.11 -0.67
N PHE A 50 19.61 1.60 0.54
CA PHE A 50 18.31 1.71 1.24
C PHE A 50 18.19 2.94 2.15
N THR A 51 19.28 3.67 2.40
CA THR A 51 19.28 4.82 3.32
C THR A 51 18.24 5.88 2.98
N PRO A 52 18.07 6.31 1.71
CA PRO A 52 17.04 7.31 1.38
C PRO A 52 15.62 6.82 1.69
N ALA A 53 15.31 5.55 1.37
CA ALA A 53 14.01 4.95 1.65
C ALA A 53 13.76 4.82 3.16
N ILE A 54 14.75 4.35 3.93
CA ILE A 54 14.64 4.19 5.39
C ILE A 54 14.53 5.54 6.11
N ASN A 55 15.12 6.62 5.56
CA ASN A 55 15.03 7.94 6.15
C ASN A 55 13.59 8.48 6.24
N TRP A 56 12.66 8.03 5.38
CA TRP A 56 11.24 8.34 5.53
C TRP A 56 10.69 7.86 6.88
N TYR A 57 10.99 6.62 7.25
CA TYR A 57 10.57 6.02 8.51
C TYR A 57 11.23 6.69 9.73
N ARG A 58 12.49 7.10 9.61
CA ARG A 58 13.21 7.84 10.67
C ARG A 58 12.61 9.21 10.95
N ASN A 59 11.76 9.72 10.07
CA ASN A 59 11.18 11.05 10.17
C ASN A 59 9.72 11.08 10.67
N LEU A 60 9.09 9.93 10.93
CA LEU A 60 7.66 9.85 11.29
C LEU A 60 7.27 10.79 12.45
N SER A 61 8.03 10.79 13.54
CA SER A 61 7.76 11.65 14.69
C SER A 61 7.89 13.14 14.39
N ARG A 62 8.78 13.52 13.47
CA ARG A 62 8.95 14.91 13.03
C ARG A 62 7.82 15.33 12.09
N ASN A 63 7.42 14.47 11.17
CA ASN A 63 6.27 14.69 10.30
C ASN A 63 4.99 14.90 11.11
N TRP A 64 4.73 14.05 12.11
CA TRP A 64 3.59 14.21 13.02
C TRP A 64 3.60 15.57 13.73
N LYS A 65 4.74 15.96 14.33
CA LYS A 65 4.88 17.27 15.01
C LYS A 65 4.64 18.44 14.06
N ALA A 66 5.13 18.35 12.83
CA ALA A 66 4.90 19.38 11.82
C ALA A 66 3.42 19.50 11.42
N GLY A 67 2.64 18.42 11.53
CA GLY A 67 1.22 18.41 11.22
C GLY A 67 0.30 18.98 12.31
N LEU A 68 0.77 19.17 13.55
CA LEU A 68 -0.10 19.54 14.69
C LEU A 68 -0.88 20.85 14.50
N GLY A 69 -0.33 21.81 13.76
CA GLY A 69 -0.98 23.10 13.46
C GLY A 69 -1.62 23.16 12.07
N VAL A 70 -1.59 22.07 11.31
CA VAL A 70 -2.11 22.03 9.94
C VAL A 70 -3.56 21.57 9.98
N ASP A 71 -4.40 22.25 9.20
CA ASP A 71 -5.76 21.77 8.93
C ASP A 71 -5.71 20.43 8.18
N GLN A 72 -6.22 19.38 8.81
CA GLN A 72 -6.19 18.02 8.29
C GLN A 72 -7.31 17.75 7.27
N THR A 73 -8.17 18.72 6.98
CA THR A 73 -9.31 18.55 6.08
C THR A 73 -8.88 18.63 4.61
N VAL A 74 -9.06 17.54 3.86
CA VAL A 74 -8.86 17.51 2.42
C VAL A 74 -10.16 17.93 1.73
N ARG A 75 -10.16 19.09 1.08
CA ARG A 75 -11.36 19.70 0.46
C ARG A 75 -11.50 19.47 -1.04
N VAL A 76 -10.59 18.71 -1.64
CA VAL A 76 -10.64 18.35 -3.06
C VAL A 76 -11.26 16.95 -3.23
N PRO A 77 -11.92 16.68 -4.37
CA PRO A 77 -12.39 15.33 -4.68
C PRO A 77 -11.25 14.32 -4.55
N SER A 78 -11.49 13.23 -3.81
CA SER A 78 -10.47 12.25 -3.47
C SER A 78 -10.94 10.82 -3.72
N LEU A 79 -10.00 9.94 -4.08
CA LEU A 79 -10.21 8.51 -4.26
C LEU A 79 -9.26 7.76 -3.32
N MET A 80 -9.81 6.92 -2.44
CA MET A 80 -9.05 5.96 -1.65
C MET A 80 -9.27 4.56 -2.22
N VAL A 81 -8.18 3.91 -2.63
CA VAL A 81 -8.19 2.51 -3.09
C VAL A 81 -7.45 1.67 -2.06
N SER A 82 -8.12 0.68 -1.50
CA SER A 82 -7.56 -0.31 -0.58
C SER A 82 -7.45 -1.67 -1.26
N ALA A 83 -6.63 -2.57 -0.72
CA ALA A 83 -6.53 -3.94 -1.19
C ALA A 83 -7.10 -4.89 -0.13
N ALA A 84 -7.97 -5.82 -0.54
CA ALA A 84 -8.75 -6.65 0.39
C ALA A 84 -7.90 -7.51 1.34
N HIS A 85 -6.67 -7.81 0.96
CA HIS A 85 -5.78 -8.71 1.68
C HIS A 85 -4.55 -8.01 2.25
N ASP A 86 -4.43 -6.68 2.13
CA ASP A 86 -3.32 -5.95 2.74
C ASP A 86 -3.36 -6.07 4.26
N VAL A 87 -2.32 -6.70 4.82
CA VAL A 87 -2.19 -6.97 6.26
C VAL A 87 -1.57 -5.80 7.01
N VAL A 88 -0.90 -4.88 6.31
CA VAL A 88 -0.27 -3.69 6.86
C VAL A 88 -1.25 -2.51 6.79
N LEU A 89 -1.81 -2.24 5.61
CA LEU A 89 -2.76 -1.16 5.34
C LEU A 89 -4.17 -1.72 5.12
N ARG A 90 -4.70 -2.39 6.15
CA ARG A 90 -6.01 -3.05 6.12
C ARG A 90 -7.12 -2.08 5.66
N PRO A 91 -8.12 -2.52 4.88
CA PRO A 91 -9.22 -1.66 4.44
C PRO A 91 -9.93 -0.90 5.57
N SER A 92 -10.03 -1.50 6.75
CA SER A 92 -10.61 -0.85 7.93
C SER A 92 -9.83 0.39 8.42
N MET A 93 -8.59 0.58 8.00
CA MET A 93 -7.84 1.83 8.27
C MET A 93 -8.40 3.03 7.49
N ALA A 94 -9.24 2.79 6.47
CA ALA A 94 -9.95 3.84 5.74
C ALA A 94 -11.32 4.20 6.37
N ASP A 95 -11.69 3.55 7.49
CA ASP A 95 -12.90 3.89 8.23
C ASP A 95 -12.73 5.24 8.93
N GLY A 96 -13.75 6.12 8.80
CA GLY A 96 -13.72 7.46 9.37
C GLY A 96 -12.96 8.51 8.55
N MET A 97 -12.33 8.15 7.42
CA MET A 97 -11.69 9.12 6.52
C MET A 97 -12.64 10.21 6.02
N ASP A 98 -13.92 9.87 5.84
CA ASP A 98 -14.99 10.79 5.39
C ASP A 98 -15.21 11.97 6.36
N ALA A 99 -14.83 11.85 7.64
CA ALA A 99 -14.86 12.96 8.59
C ALA A 99 -13.84 14.07 8.26
N TYR A 100 -12.77 13.74 7.52
CA TYR A 100 -11.70 14.66 7.14
C TYR A 100 -11.65 14.93 5.62
N VAL A 101 -12.33 14.10 4.84
CA VAL A 101 -12.37 14.19 3.37
C VAL A 101 -13.84 14.15 2.93
N PRO A 102 -14.54 15.30 2.91
CA PRO A 102 -15.99 15.33 2.65
C PRO A 102 -16.40 14.80 1.27
N ASP A 103 -15.52 14.91 0.28
CA ASP A 103 -15.73 14.36 -1.06
C ASP A 103 -14.78 13.18 -1.32
N LEU A 104 -15.03 12.08 -0.60
CA LEU A 104 -14.25 10.84 -0.69
C LEU A 104 -15.03 9.74 -1.39
N GLU A 105 -14.42 9.13 -2.40
CA GLU A 105 -14.83 7.85 -2.95
C GLU A 105 -13.89 6.75 -2.44
N LYS A 106 -14.43 5.65 -1.91
CA LYS A 106 -13.64 4.51 -1.40
C LYS A 106 -13.90 3.27 -2.25
N HIS A 107 -12.85 2.56 -2.61
CA HIS A 107 -12.92 1.25 -3.28
C HIS A 107 -11.96 0.27 -2.64
N THR A 108 -12.36 -1.00 -2.56
CA THR A 108 -11.46 -2.09 -2.15
C THR A 108 -11.32 -3.07 -3.29
N VAL A 109 -10.09 -3.28 -3.75
CA VAL A 109 -9.76 -4.25 -4.79
C VAL A 109 -9.78 -5.65 -4.18
N ALA A 110 -10.64 -6.52 -4.71
CA ALA A 110 -10.74 -7.92 -4.29
C ALA A 110 -9.50 -8.72 -4.68
N ASP A 111 -9.20 -9.77 -3.91
CA ASP A 111 -8.10 -10.72 -4.16
C ASP A 111 -6.75 -10.03 -4.44
N CYS A 112 -6.46 -8.96 -3.70
CA CYS A 112 -5.28 -8.11 -3.87
C CYS A 112 -4.61 -7.86 -2.52
N TRP A 113 -3.27 -7.96 -2.50
CA TRP A 113 -2.42 -7.66 -1.36
C TRP A 113 -1.79 -6.27 -1.50
N HIS A 114 -0.58 -6.08 -0.97
CA HIS A 114 0.03 -4.77 -0.78
C HIS A 114 0.45 -4.09 -2.09
N TRP A 115 0.88 -4.85 -3.09
CA TRP A 115 1.49 -4.33 -4.32
C TRP A 115 0.43 -4.15 -5.40
N THR A 116 -0.60 -3.35 -5.08
CA THR A 116 -1.81 -3.23 -5.92
C THR A 116 -1.55 -2.89 -7.40
N PRO A 117 -0.63 -1.97 -7.76
CA PRO A 117 -0.32 -1.70 -9.16
C PRO A 117 0.25 -2.89 -9.90
N GLU A 118 1.06 -3.72 -9.25
CA GLU A 118 1.70 -4.89 -9.83
C GLU A 118 0.75 -6.11 -9.81
N GLU A 119 -0.06 -6.28 -8.78
CA GLU A 119 -0.98 -7.42 -8.62
C GLU A 119 -2.26 -7.29 -9.45
N LYS A 120 -2.83 -6.08 -9.54
CA LYS A 120 -4.13 -5.82 -10.21
C LYS A 120 -4.06 -4.55 -11.09
N PRO A 121 -3.11 -4.45 -12.03
CA PRO A 121 -2.90 -3.24 -12.83
C PRO A 121 -4.15 -2.80 -13.59
N GLU A 122 -4.85 -3.75 -14.23
CA GLU A 122 -6.05 -3.45 -15.02
C GLU A 122 -7.20 -2.92 -14.16
N GLU A 123 -7.42 -3.51 -12.98
CA GLU A 123 -8.47 -3.10 -12.05
C GLU A 123 -8.19 -1.71 -11.49
N LEU A 124 -6.96 -1.48 -10.98
CA LEU A 124 -6.54 -0.19 -10.45
C LEU A 124 -6.64 0.91 -11.52
N ASN A 125 -6.14 0.64 -12.73
CA ASN A 125 -6.21 1.59 -13.83
C ASN A 125 -7.65 1.91 -14.22
N ARG A 126 -8.53 0.89 -14.29
CA ARG A 126 -9.94 1.09 -14.59
C ARG A 126 -10.62 1.96 -13.54
N LEU A 127 -10.38 1.69 -12.25
CA LEU A 127 -10.93 2.48 -11.14
C LEU A 127 -10.46 3.93 -11.21
N ALA A 128 -9.15 4.15 -11.30
CA ALA A 128 -8.55 5.49 -11.32
C ALA A 128 -8.99 6.30 -12.56
N VAL A 129 -8.91 5.71 -13.76
CA VAL A 129 -9.29 6.41 -15.01
C VAL A 129 -10.78 6.69 -15.06
N SER A 130 -11.62 5.73 -14.64
CA SER A 130 -13.07 5.96 -14.56
C SER A 130 -13.37 7.12 -13.61
N TRP A 131 -12.77 7.11 -12.41
CA TRP A 131 -12.94 8.17 -11.41
C TRP A 131 -12.54 9.53 -11.96
N LEU A 132 -11.35 9.63 -12.58
CA LEU A 132 -10.89 10.87 -13.21
C LEU A 132 -11.86 11.39 -14.27
N ARG A 133 -12.37 10.52 -15.15
CA ARG A 133 -13.32 10.91 -16.20
C ARG A 133 -14.66 11.42 -15.65
N ARG A 134 -15.17 10.81 -14.57
CA ARG A 134 -16.43 11.24 -13.93
C ARG A 134 -16.26 12.53 -13.14
N ARG A 135 -15.16 12.66 -12.39
CA ARG A 135 -14.94 13.80 -11.49
C ARG A 135 -14.40 15.03 -12.22
N PHE A 136 -13.65 14.84 -13.29
CA PHE A 136 -13.00 15.90 -14.06
C PHE A 136 -13.28 15.73 -15.56
N PRO A 137 -14.55 15.80 -16.00
CA PRO A 137 -14.89 15.66 -17.40
C PRO A 137 -14.24 16.78 -18.23
N SER A 138 -13.70 16.43 -19.39
CA SER A 138 -13.24 17.42 -20.37
C SER A 138 -14.44 18.27 -20.81
N LYS A 139 -14.22 19.59 -20.95
CA LYS A 139 -15.20 20.50 -21.52
C LYS A 139 -15.45 20.20 -22.99
#